data_AF-A0A9W7FHH3-F1
#
_entry.id   AF-A0A9W7FHH3-F1
#
_cell.length_a   1.000
_cell.length_b   1.000
_cell.length_c   1.000
_cell.angle_alpha   90.00
_cell.angle_beta   90.00
_cell.angle_gamma   90.00
#
_symmetry.space_group_name_H-M   'P 1'
#
loop_
_entity.id
_entity.type
_entity.pdbx_description
1 polymer ?
#
loop_
_entity_poly.entity_id
_entity_poly.type
_entity_poly.pdbx_seq_one_letter_code
_entity_poly.pdbx_strand_id
1 'polypeptide(L)'
;MNITISTFFYLCLAVQAALDTGVKIAFHIEAYPGRNITTITDDVRHLIRSHGGSGALHRVSGKPVFYVYRHSDIPPSDWEAAMGGLAERGFFLGMVETRGDLEGM
;
A
#
# COMPACT_ATOMS: atom_id res chain seq x y z
N MET A 1 -12.36 -5.01 -0.49
CA MET A 1 -11.24 -5.71 0.17
C MET A 1 -10.98 -7.01 -0.58
N ASN A 2 -9.84 -7.12 -1.27
CA ASN A 2 -9.54 -8.26 -2.16
C ASN A 2 -8.44 -9.19 -1.62
N ILE A 3 -8.07 -9.05 -0.34
CA ILE A 3 -7.14 -9.95 0.34
C ILE A 3 -7.91 -11.20 0.77
N THR A 4 -7.61 -12.33 0.15
CA THR A 4 -8.22 -13.62 0.53
C THR A 4 -7.66 -14.12 1.87
N ILE A 5 -8.39 -15.03 2.54
CA ILE A 5 -7.96 -15.62 3.82
C ILE A 5 -6.59 -16.31 3.70
N SER A 6 -6.33 -17.00 2.58
CA SER A 6 -5.04 -17.66 2.35
C SER A 6 -3.92 -16.64 2.17
N THR A 7 -4.14 -15.60 1.36
CA THR A 7 -3.16 -14.51 1.20
C THR A 7 -2.88 -13.81 2.54
N PHE A 8 -3.91 -13.56 3.35
CA PHE A 8 -3.75 -12.94 4.67
C PHE A 8 -2.88 -13.79 5.60
N PHE A 9 -3.08 -15.11 5.62
CA PHE A 9 -2.26 -16.01 6.42
C PHE A 9 -0.78 -15.94 6.04
N TYR A 10 -0.46 -15.93 4.73
CA TYR A 10 0.92 -15.78 4.27
C TYR A 10 1.52 -14.42 4.61
N LEU A 11 0.72 -13.34 4.61
CA LEU A 11 1.18 -12.02 5.06
C LEU A 11 1.56 -12.04 6.54
N CYS A 12 0.75 -12.67 7.41
CA CYS A 12 1.09 -12.83 8.82
C CYS A 12 2.42 -13.58 9.01
N LEU A 13 2.62 -14.69 8.29
CA LEU A 13 3.87 -15.46 8.35
C LEU A 13 5.07 -14.65 7.86
N ALA A 14 4.95 -13.95 6.73
CA ALA A 14 6.02 -13.14 6.18
C ALA A 14 6.40 -12.00 7.13
N VAL A 15 5.41 -11.31 7.71
CA VAL A 15 5.64 -10.23 8.69
C VAL A 15 6.32 -10.75 9.95
N GLN A 16 5.92 -11.92 10.45
CA GLN A 16 6.57 -12.53 11.61
C GLN A 16 8.02 -12.91 11.30
N ALA A 17 8.27 -13.60 10.19
CA ALA A 17 9.62 -13.98 9.79
C ALA A 17 10.54 -12.75 9.57
N ALA A 18 10.01 -11.67 9.01
CA ALA A 18 10.75 -10.42 8.87
C ALA A 18 11.05 -9.77 10.22
N LEU A 19 10.12 -9.84 11.18
CA LEU A 19 10.35 -9.36 12.54
C LEU A 19 11.49 -10.14 13.21
N ASP A 20 11.47 -11.47 13.10
CA ASP A 20 12.45 -12.36 13.73
C ASP A 20 13.86 -12.21 13.14
N THR A 21 13.95 -11.81 11.88
CA THR A 21 15.23 -11.66 11.16
C THR A 21 15.72 -10.20 11.05
N GLY A 22 14.90 -9.23 11.48
CA GLY A 22 15.21 -7.80 11.36
C GLY A 22 15.02 -7.21 9.95
N VAL A 23 14.57 -8.02 8.98
CA VAL A 23 14.21 -7.56 7.63
C VAL A 23 13.00 -6.62 7.70
N LYS A 24 12.93 -5.65 6.77
CA LYS A 24 11.78 -4.74 6.66
C LYS A 24 10.89 -5.11 5.47
N ILE A 25 9.57 -4.96 5.66
CA ILE A 25 8.54 -5.20 4.64
C ILE A 25 7.82 -3.90 4.31
N ALA A 26 7.73 -3.59 3.02
CA ALA A 26 6.75 -2.65 2.47
C ALA A 26 5.67 -3.44 1.71
N PHE A 27 4.51 -2.85 1.49
CA PHE A 27 3.43 -3.49 0.74
C PHE A 27 3.38 -2.97 -0.69
N HIS A 28 3.24 -3.89 -1.65
CA HIS A 28 2.98 -3.60 -3.05
C HIS A 28 1.51 -3.91 -3.36
N ILE A 29 0.74 -2.89 -3.71
CA ILE A 29 -0.69 -3.00 -4.05
C ILE A 29 -0.79 -3.23 -5.56
N GLU A 30 -1.08 -4.48 -5.90
CA GLU A 30 -1.21 -4.94 -7.29
C GLU A 30 -2.47 -4.42 -7.99
N ALA A 31 -2.47 -4.50 -9.33
CA ALA A 31 -3.62 -4.18 -10.17
C ALA A 31 -4.64 -5.33 -10.21
N TYR A 32 -5.29 -5.60 -9.08
CA TYR A 32 -6.29 -6.66 -8.98
C TYR A 32 -7.64 -6.30 -9.65
N PRO A 33 -8.46 -7.28 -10.08
CA PRO A 33 -9.78 -7.02 -10.65
C PRO A 33 -10.70 -6.24 -9.71
N GLY A 34 -11.33 -5.19 -10.23
CA GLY A 34 -12.23 -4.32 -9.46
C GLY A 34 -11.53 -3.32 -8.54
N ARG A 35 -10.20 -3.16 -8.67
CA ARG A 35 -9.45 -2.13 -7.95
C ARG A 35 -9.93 -0.74 -8.35
N ASN A 36 -10.27 0.08 -7.36
CA ASN A 36 -10.50 1.51 -7.47
C ASN A 36 -10.01 2.21 -6.20
N ILE A 37 -10.13 3.53 -6.13
CA ILE A 37 -9.59 4.30 -4.99
C ILE A 37 -10.21 3.88 -3.65
N THR A 38 -11.50 3.53 -3.63
CA THR A 38 -12.20 3.06 -2.43
C THR A 38 -11.62 1.73 -1.95
N THR A 39 -11.42 0.77 -2.87
CA THR A 39 -10.88 -0.54 -2.48
C THR A 39 -9.42 -0.45 -2.06
N ILE A 40 -8.60 0.41 -2.69
CA ILE A 40 -7.23 0.69 -2.23
C ILE A 40 -7.24 1.25 -0.81
N THR A 41 -8.09 2.23 -0.54
CA THR A 41 -8.19 2.85 0.78
C THR A 41 -8.58 1.82 1.85
N ASP A 42 -9.50 0.92 1.53
CA ASP A 42 -9.90 -0.15 2.44
C ASP A 42 -8.79 -1.19 2.66
N ASP A 43 -8.05 -1.56 1.61
CA ASP A 43 -6.92 -2.48 1.73
C ASP A 43 -5.80 -1.86 2.58
N VAL A 44 -5.48 -0.57 2.40
CA VAL A 44 -4.52 0.17 3.25
C VAL A 44 -4.97 0.16 4.71
N ARG A 45 -6.24 0.47 4.97
CA ARG A 45 -6.81 0.42 6.34
C ARG A 45 -6.71 -0.99 6.92
N HIS A 46 -6.94 -2.01 6.11
CA HIS A 46 -6.81 -3.40 6.54
C HIS A 46 -5.36 -3.74 6.90
N LEU A 47 -4.41 -3.47 6.00
CA LEU A 47 -2.99 -3.75 6.21
C LEU A 47 -2.41 -3.02 7.43
N ILE A 48 -2.79 -1.75 7.63
CA ILE A 48 -2.39 -0.98 8.82
C ILE A 48 -3.03 -1.55 10.09
N ARG A 49 -4.32 -1.89 10.05
CA ARG A 49 -4.98 -2.48 11.21
C ARG A 49 -4.34 -3.82 11.60
N SER A 50 -3.98 -4.63 10.61
CA SER A 50 -3.45 -5.98 10.82
C SER A 50 -1.97 -6.02 11.18
N HIS A 51 -1.15 -5.14 10.59
CA HIS A 51 0.31 -5.20 10.70
C HIS A 51 0.96 -3.89 11.16
N GLY A 52 0.20 -2.80 11.30
CA GLY A 52 0.69 -1.45 11.58
C GLY A 52 1.46 -1.29 12.88
N GLY A 53 1.31 -2.20 13.84
CA GLY A 53 2.11 -2.24 15.07
C GLY A 53 3.43 -2.99 14.96
N SER A 54 3.67 -3.72 13.86
CA SER A 54 4.87 -4.54 13.70
C SER A 54 6.11 -3.67 13.45
N GLY A 55 7.18 -3.98 14.20
CA GLY A 55 8.50 -3.42 13.96
C GLY A 55 9.13 -3.87 12.64
N ALA A 56 8.55 -4.87 11.96
CA ALA A 56 9.00 -5.33 10.65
C ALA A 56 8.52 -4.43 9.50
N LEU A 57 7.52 -3.57 9.71
CA LEU A 57 7.09 -2.68 8.63
C LEU A 57 8.15 -1.62 8.32
N HIS A 58 8.49 -1.51 7.05
CA HIS A 58 9.33 -0.44 6.53
C HIS A 58 8.60 0.90 6.65
N ARG A 59 9.31 1.91 7.14
CA ARG A 59 8.75 3.23 7.42
C ARG A 59 9.64 4.34 6.93
N VAL A 60 9.00 5.42 6.47
CA VAL A 60 9.63 6.71 6.21
C VAL A 60 8.92 7.72 7.10
N SER A 61 9.69 8.44 7.92
CA SER A 61 9.15 9.43 8.88
C SER A 61 8.02 8.87 9.76
N GLY A 62 8.19 7.62 10.22
CA GLY A 62 7.22 6.92 11.08
C GLY A 62 6.02 6.29 10.35
N LYS A 63 5.82 6.58 9.06
CA LYS A 63 4.67 6.09 8.28
C LYS A 63 5.03 4.84 7.47
N PRO A 64 4.16 3.81 7.42
CA PRO A 64 4.39 2.62 6.61
C PRO A 64 4.43 2.97 5.11
N VAL A 65 5.28 2.28 4.35
CA VAL A 65 5.46 2.51 2.92
C VAL A 65 4.57 1.56 2.09
N PHE A 66 3.90 2.13 1.09
CA PHE A 66 3.08 1.44 0.11
C PHE A 66 3.53 1.80 -1.30
N TYR A 67 3.70 0.79 -2.15
CA TYR A 67 3.88 0.94 -3.58
C TYR A 67 2.58 0.60 -4.28
N VAL A 68 2.14 1.40 -5.24
CA VAL A 68 0.91 1.16 -6.00
C VAL A 68 1.28 0.90 -7.46
N TYR A 69 1.18 -0.37 -7.86
CA TYR A 69 1.42 -0.79 -9.24
C TYR A 69 0.37 -0.20 -10.17
N ARG A 70 0.76 0.28 -11.36
CA ARG A 70 -0.18 0.87 -12.35
C ARG A 70 -1.18 1.85 -11.72
N HIS A 71 -0.66 2.78 -10.91
CA HIS A 71 -1.50 3.77 -10.23
C HIS A 71 -2.29 4.66 -11.20
N SER A 72 -1.78 4.82 -12.42
CA SER A 72 -2.36 5.56 -13.55
C SER A 72 -3.64 4.95 -14.10
N ASP A 73 -3.99 3.72 -13.73
CA ASP A 73 -5.30 3.11 -14.04
C ASP A 73 -6.46 3.78 -13.28
N ILE A 74 -6.14 4.54 -12.22
CA ILE A 74 -7.11 5.28 -11.41
C ILE A 74 -7.00 6.77 -11.76
N PRO A 75 -8.14 7.46 -12.00
CA PRO A 75 -8.14 8.87 -12.33
C PRO A 75 -7.38 9.73 -11.30
N PRO A 76 -6.60 10.75 -11.73
CA PRO A 76 -5.93 11.67 -10.80
C PRO A 76 -6.89 12.35 -9.80
N SER A 77 -8.13 12.66 -10.21
CA SER A 77 -9.15 13.25 -9.33
C SER A 77 -9.56 12.33 -8.19
N ASP A 78 -9.56 11.01 -8.42
CA ASP A 78 -9.89 10.03 -7.40
C ASP A 78 -8.76 9.97 -6.37
N TRP A 79 -7.51 9.99 -6.84
CA TRP A 79 -6.35 10.11 -5.96
C TRP A 79 -6.43 11.38 -5.12
N GLU A 80 -6.61 12.55 -5.73
CA GLU A 80 -6.73 13.83 -5.04
C GLU A 80 -7.76 13.79 -3.91
N ALA A 81 -8.95 13.24 -4.18
CA ALA A 81 -10.01 13.10 -3.19
C ALA A 81 -9.65 12.19 -2.00
N ALA A 82 -8.82 11.17 -2.21
CA ALA A 82 -8.41 10.22 -1.17
C ALA A 82 -7.08 10.55 -0.48
N MET A 83 -6.22 11.34 -1.12
CA MET A 83 -4.83 11.52 -0.70
C MET A 83 -4.69 12.17 0.67
N GLY A 84 -5.59 13.07 1.07
CA GLY A 84 -5.57 13.65 2.42
C GLY A 84 -5.62 12.57 3.52
N GLY A 85 -6.58 11.65 3.43
CA GLY A 85 -6.73 10.57 4.40
C GLY A 85 -5.69 9.45 4.26
N LEU A 86 -5.18 9.21 3.05
CA LEU A 86 -4.11 8.23 2.81
C LEU A 86 -2.76 8.74 3.34
N ALA A 87 -2.39 10.00 3.05
CA ALA A 87 -1.11 10.58 3.44
C ALA A 87 -0.93 10.67 4.96
N GLU A 88 -2.00 10.74 5.75
CA GLU A 88 -1.92 10.62 7.21
C GLU A 88 -1.49 9.22 7.68
N ARG A 89 -1.77 8.19 6.86
CA ARG A 89 -1.68 6.77 7.23
C ARG A 89 -0.46 6.05 6.67
N GLY A 90 0.11 6.56 5.60
CA GLY A 90 1.22 5.92 4.90
C GLY A 90 1.97 6.86 3.96
N PHE A 91 3.09 6.38 3.46
CA PHE A 91 3.82 6.99 2.36
C PHE A 91 3.56 6.16 1.09
N PHE A 92 3.07 6.81 0.03
CA PHE A 92 2.60 6.14 -1.18
C PHE A 92 3.49 6.48 -2.35
N LEU A 93 3.97 5.46 -3.07
CA LEU A 93 4.73 5.63 -4.29
C LEU A 93 3.98 4.99 -5.46
N GLY A 94 3.63 5.81 -6.44
CA GLY A 94 3.20 5.33 -7.75
C GLY A 94 4.41 4.90 -8.58
N MET A 95 4.22 3.89 -9.43
CA MET A 95 5.19 3.57 -10.45
C MET A 95 5.07 4.56 -11.61
N VAL A 96 6.20 5.14 -12.03
CA VAL A 96 6.34 5.98 -13.21
C VAL A 96 6.72 5.07 -14.37
N GLU A 97 5.82 4.89 -15.35
CA GLU A 97 6.06 4.03 -16.52
C GLU A 97 6.52 4.86 -17.72
N THR A 98 6.06 6.10 -17.81
CA THR A 98 6.38 7.03 -18.88
C THR A 98 6.83 8.37 -18.31
N ARG A 99 7.52 9.18 -19.13
CA ARG A 99 7.90 10.54 -18.75
C ARG A 99 6.69 11.43 -18.45
N GLY A 100 5.53 11.14 -19.07
CA GLY A 100 4.28 11.87 -18.82
C GLY A 100 3.73 11.67 -17.40
N ASP A 101 4.04 10.54 -16.76
CA ASP A 101 3.60 10.29 -15.38
C ASP A 101 4.33 11.18 -14.35
N LEU A 102 5.46 11.79 -14.72
CA LEU A 102 6.18 12.75 -13.88
C LEU A 102 5.59 14.17 -13.94
N GLU A 103 4.81 14.48 -14.98
CA GLU A 103 4.31 15.84 -15.23
C GLU A 103 2.92 16.08 -14.61
N GLY A 104 2.26 15.03 -14.09
CA GLY A 104 0.93 15.06 -13.47
C GLY A 104 0.88 14.76 -11.97
N MET A 105 2.03 14.68 -11.30
CA MET A 105 2.17 14.57 -9.83
C MET A 105 2.39 15.93 -9.20
#